data_AF-A0A317I7I6-F1
#
_entry.id   AF-A0A317I7I6-F1
#
_cell.length_a   1.000
_cell.length_b   1.000
_cell.length_c   1.000
_cell.angle_alpha   90.00
_cell.angle_beta   90.00
_cell.angle_gamma   90.00
#
_symmetry.space_group_name_H-M   'P 1'
#
loop_
_entity.id
_entity.type
_entity.pdbx_description
1 polymer ?
#
loop_
_entity_poly.entity_id
_entity_poly.type
_entity_poly.pdbx_seq_one_letter_code
_entity_poly.pdbx_strand_id
1 'polypeptide(L)'
;MNSADDITLIVLPFEGHTLQKDVDIFCRSFSNDLITELSKFKQFLVLNYPKSKGGNKSNESMDISQMDVDYYIQGSLRFQKNSLLVNVQLFNNRLQHLVWGNRFEGALSELSEIQDSLLTEVVGVLQKQINLDLLSKIKKRTKVEFRAYEYWLHGMEELKKGNVEYDLKAREHFAKAIEIQPDYSLAYSGMSQTYFNEWSCQLWDRWEVSQSAAFEWAQKAMELDDQNYVAAQVLGKIFLFEGSYESAEYFLRKSLLLNSNDAETVIQIAAYFMYLDLGVEAIELYERAIKLDPVNAQVYKPFGSLIYFELGQFEKAASLIVLSQGTKWADAEAFHAAIYHYLQEPEKSKRHWNLFIETYGKLIAKGQSFTDKDASDWLLKINPFRKKSYLEGFLNYVNNENIREKSFDEIAEDKNPKIKNSFAKDAVGWKISYNGNMMQIPESKGLFDIQKLISNPRQLFHCAELMGSVLDERGEKLFDAKAKKEYEKKILELQSDIQEAELHSNFVQSEKLQLEYDRLLDHLGQSLGNKGKARESNGSIEKARSAVTWRIRKAIARIESLHPTLGAHLSNSIKTGTFCSYSPESDISWELE
;
A
#
# COMPACT_ATOMS: atom_id res chain seq x y z
N MET A 1 31.92 14.39 23.94
CA MET A 1 32.00 14.55 22.46
C MET A 1 30.57 14.75 22.01
N ASN A 2 30.19 15.99 21.72
CA ASN A 2 28.81 16.37 21.42
C ASN A 2 28.46 15.84 20.03
N SER A 3 27.36 15.08 19.94
CA SER A 3 26.79 14.72 18.64
C SER A 3 26.15 15.98 18.04
N ALA A 4 26.21 16.13 16.72
CA ALA A 4 25.76 17.35 16.03
C ALA A 4 24.22 17.52 15.97
N ASP A 5 23.47 16.68 16.71
CA ASP A 5 22.01 16.53 16.59
C ASP A 5 21.22 16.92 17.85
N ASP A 6 21.86 17.25 18.97
CA ASP A 6 21.16 17.61 20.22
C ASP A 6 20.64 19.06 20.17
N ILE A 7 19.36 19.29 20.49
CA ILE A 7 18.81 20.64 20.55
C ILE A 7 19.29 21.34 21.82
N THR A 8 19.94 22.48 21.65
CA THR A 8 20.44 23.29 22.75
C THR A 8 19.36 24.24 23.29
N LEU A 9 19.10 24.17 24.59
CA LEU A 9 18.05 24.94 25.26
C LEU A 9 18.61 25.63 26.51
N ILE A 10 18.36 26.93 26.65
CA ILE A 10 18.64 27.67 27.90
C ILE A 10 17.34 28.03 28.61
N VAL A 11 17.31 27.85 29.93
CA VAL A 11 16.27 28.45 30.80
C VAL A 11 16.86 29.69 31.46
N LEU A 12 16.33 30.87 31.13
CA LEU A 12 16.72 32.10 31.80
C LEU A 12 16.14 32.12 33.23
N PRO A 13 16.82 32.76 34.19
CA PRO A 13 16.27 32.94 35.52
C PRO A 13 14.92 33.65 35.45
N PHE A 14 13.89 33.04 36.01
CA PHE A 14 12.57 33.67 36.07
C PHE A 14 12.63 34.95 36.90
N GLU A 15 11.90 35.96 36.46
CA GLU A 15 11.86 37.26 37.14
C GLU A 15 10.66 37.36 38.09
N GLY A 16 10.92 37.81 39.32
CA GLY A 16 9.88 38.19 40.27
C GLY A 16 9.53 39.67 40.12
N HIS A 17 8.25 40.01 39.95
CA HIS A 17 7.80 41.41 39.86
C HIS A 17 7.57 42.08 41.23
N THR A 18 8.05 41.50 42.33
CA THR A 18 7.89 42.01 43.69
C THR A 18 9.25 42.09 44.39
N LEU A 19 9.52 43.20 45.08
CA LEU A 19 10.81 43.52 45.75
C LEU A 19 11.09 42.69 47.02
N GLN A 20 10.48 41.51 47.17
CA GLN A 20 10.67 40.63 48.33
C GLN A 20 11.76 39.59 48.05
N LYS A 21 12.75 39.50 48.94
CA LYS A 21 13.86 38.52 48.83
C LYS A 21 13.39 37.07 48.73
N ASP A 22 12.24 36.74 49.32
CA ASP A 22 11.66 35.40 49.29
C ASP A 22 11.18 35.01 47.88
N VAL A 23 10.75 35.99 47.08
CA VAL A 23 10.29 35.79 45.71
C VAL A 23 11.46 35.50 44.76
N ASP A 24 12.60 36.16 44.94
CA ASP A 24 13.81 35.89 44.15
C ASP A 24 14.35 34.47 44.38
N ILE A 25 14.25 33.97 45.62
CA ILE A 25 14.64 32.60 45.97
C ILE A 25 13.71 31.61 45.28
N PHE A 26 12.40 31.88 45.31
CA PHE A 26 11.40 31.05 44.66
C PHE A 26 11.59 30.98 43.14
N CYS A 27 11.80 32.13 42.48
CA CYS A 27 12.01 32.16 41.03
C CYS A 27 13.27 31.37 40.61
N ARG A 28 14.33 31.43 41.42
CA ARG A 28 15.55 30.63 41.22
C ARG A 28 15.30 29.14 41.40
N SER A 29 14.56 28.75 42.43
CA SER A 29 14.19 27.34 42.64
C SER A 29 13.39 26.82 41.46
N PHE A 30 12.34 27.54 41.07
CA PHE A 30 11.50 27.19 39.93
C PHE A 30 12.29 27.02 38.63
N SER A 31 13.25 27.91 38.37
CA SER A 31 14.11 27.82 37.18
C SER A 31 15.01 26.58 37.23
N ASN A 32 15.60 26.26 38.39
CA ASN A 32 16.44 25.07 38.57
C ASN A 32 15.64 23.77 38.46
N ASP A 33 14.42 23.75 39.00
CA ASP A 33 13.52 22.59 38.92
C ASP A 33 13.14 22.35 37.46
N LEU A 34 12.79 23.41 36.72
CA LEU A 34 12.50 23.33 35.29
C LEU A 34 13.71 22.82 34.48
N ILE A 35 14.92 23.29 34.78
CA ILE A 35 16.16 22.77 34.16
C ILE A 35 16.32 21.27 34.47
N THR A 36 16.10 20.86 35.72
CA THR A 36 16.26 19.47 36.15
C THR A 36 15.27 18.55 35.42
N GLU A 37 14.02 18.98 35.30
CA GLU A 37 12.97 18.21 34.61
C GLU A 37 13.20 18.16 33.09
N LEU A 38 13.54 19.30 32.46
CA LEU A 38 13.85 19.34 31.02
C LEU A 38 15.08 18.49 30.67
N SER A 39 16.06 18.38 31.58
CA SER A 39 17.27 17.56 31.38
C SER A 39 16.98 16.06 31.34
N LYS A 40 15.80 15.60 31.78
CA LYS A 40 15.39 14.19 31.68
C LYS A 40 15.07 13.79 30.23
N PHE A 41 14.79 14.76 29.37
CA PHE A 41 14.54 14.52 27.96
C PHE A 41 15.86 14.50 27.19
N LYS A 42 16.27 13.31 26.74
CA LYS A 42 17.55 13.09 26.03
C LYS A 42 17.70 13.87 24.71
N GLN A 43 16.61 14.44 24.20
CA GLN A 43 16.58 15.25 22.98
C GLN A 43 17.10 16.69 23.20
N PHE A 44 17.23 17.12 24.46
CA PHE A 44 17.68 18.46 24.80
C PHE A 44 19.04 18.42 25.50
N LEU A 45 19.95 19.24 25.00
CA LEU A 45 21.13 19.68 25.74
C LEU A 45 20.76 20.97 26.49
N VAL A 46 20.28 20.81 27.73
CA VAL A 46 19.90 21.94 28.58
C VAL A 46 21.16 22.60 29.15
N LEU A 47 21.43 23.83 28.72
CA LEU A 47 22.58 24.60 29.13
C LEU A 47 22.19 25.52 30.30
N ASN A 48 23.06 25.57 31.31
CA ASN A 48 22.88 26.49 32.43
C ASN A 48 23.29 27.90 32.03
N TYR A 49 22.45 28.90 32.33
CA TYR A 49 22.78 30.30 32.06
C TYR A 49 23.91 30.77 33.00
N PRO A 50 25.09 31.13 32.48
CA PRO A 50 26.25 31.44 33.33
C PRO A 50 26.02 32.74 34.09
N LYS A 51 26.03 32.67 35.43
CA LYS A 51 26.15 33.88 36.27
C LYS A 51 27.55 34.45 36.11
N SER A 52 27.63 35.75 35.79
CA SER A 52 28.87 36.51 35.94
C SER A 52 29.42 36.32 37.37
N LYS A 53 30.64 35.77 37.46
CA LYS A 53 31.41 35.74 38.71
C LYS A 53 31.92 37.15 38.98
N GLY A 54 31.22 37.93 39.78
CA GLY A 54 31.77 39.19 40.29
C GLY A 54 30.71 40.16 40.82
N GLY A 55 30.80 40.48 42.10
CA GLY A 55 29.98 41.51 42.73
C GLY A 55 30.22 42.91 42.15
N ASN A 56 29.22 43.77 42.32
CA ASN A 56 29.25 45.21 42.08
C ASN A 56 29.70 45.66 40.68
N LYS A 57 28.78 45.60 39.72
CA LYS A 57 28.27 46.75 38.95
C LYS A 57 27.27 46.26 37.90
N SER A 58 26.24 47.07 37.71
CA SER A 58 25.23 47.02 36.66
C SER A 58 25.69 46.48 35.30
N ASN A 59 24.85 45.63 34.70
CA ASN A 59 24.67 45.44 33.26
C ASN A 59 25.79 44.77 32.44
N GLU A 60 26.25 43.59 32.86
CA GLU A 60 26.79 42.63 31.90
C GLU A 60 26.08 41.28 32.08
N SER A 61 24.76 41.29 31.86
CA SER A 61 24.06 40.08 31.42
C SER A 61 24.66 39.66 30.09
N MET A 62 25.14 38.43 29.97
CA MET A 62 25.61 37.89 28.70
C MET A 62 24.43 37.97 27.72
N ASP A 63 24.64 38.62 26.57
CA ASP A 63 23.58 38.76 25.58
C ASP A 63 23.26 37.38 25.00
N ILE A 64 22.04 36.88 25.27
CA ILE A 64 21.61 35.55 24.82
C ILE A 64 21.72 35.41 23.30
N SER A 65 21.60 36.52 22.56
CA SER A 65 21.75 36.56 21.10
C SER A 65 23.16 36.22 20.61
N GLN A 66 24.17 36.30 21.49
CA GLN A 66 25.56 35.97 21.18
C GLN A 66 25.94 34.54 21.59
N MET A 67 25.03 33.80 22.24
CA MET A 67 25.26 32.42 22.64
C MET A 67 24.81 31.45 21.54
N ASP A 68 25.64 30.44 21.24
CA ASP A 68 25.34 29.40 20.26
C ASP A 68 24.33 28.38 20.84
N VAL A 69 23.06 28.79 20.88
CA VAL A 69 21.94 28.04 21.44
C VAL A 69 20.75 28.13 20.50
N ASP A 70 20.00 27.03 20.34
CA ASP A 70 18.86 26.97 19.42
C ASP A 70 17.64 27.71 19.99
N TYR A 71 17.32 27.50 21.27
CA TYR A 71 16.15 28.06 21.94
C TYR A 71 16.46 28.58 23.34
N TYR A 72 15.68 29.56 23.81
CA TYR A 72 15.70 29.97 25.20
C TYR A 72 14.29 30.18 25.76
N ILE A 73 14.12 29.88 27.04
CA ILE A 73 12.90 30.11 27.80
C ILE A 73 13.10 31.33 28.69
N GLN A 74 12.13 32.24 28.64
CA GLN A 74 12.02 33.37 29.55
C GLN A 74 10.68 33.30 30.28
N GLY A 75 10.65 33.70 31.54
CA GLY A 75 9.39 33.75 32.27
C GLY A 75 9.41 34.68 33.46
N SER A 76 8.22 34.95 33.97
CA SER A 76 8.03 35.75 35.17
C SER A 76 7.00 35.13 36.09
N LEU A 77 7.23 35.31 37.39
CA LEU A 77 6.36 34.84 38.46
C LEU A 77 5.76 36.06 39.16
N ARG A 78 4.45 36.04 39.37
CA ARG A 78 3.74 37.07 40.13
C ARG A 78 2.83 36.43 41.16
N PHE A 79 3.04 36.81 42.41
CA PHE A 79 2.19 36.40 43.52
C PHE A 79 1.09 37.43 43.77
N GLN A 80 -0.17 36.98 43.86
CA GLN A 80 -1.31 37.81 44.20
C GLN A 80 -2.15 37.14 45.29
N LYS A 81 -2.03 37.60 46.55
CA LYS A 81 -2.76 37.10 47.73
C LYS A 81 -2.68 35.58 47.94
N ASN A 82 -3.43 34.80 47.14
CA ASN A 82 -3.51 33.34 47.20
C ASN A 82 -3.36 32.65 45.82
N SER A 83 -3.03 33.40 44.76
CA SER A 83 -2.77 32.86 43.43
C SER A 83 -1.35 33.17 42.95
N LEU A 84 -0.78 32.21 42.22
CA LEU A 84 0.47 32.28 41.51
C LEU A 84 0.17 32.47 40.02
N LEU A 85 0.76 33.50 39.43
CA LEU A 85 0.80 33.69 38.00
C LEU A 85 2.17 33.33 37.45
N VAL A 86 2.21 32.44 36.47
CA VAL A 86 3.43 32.08 35.75
C VAL A 86 3.27 32.48 34.29
N ASN A 87 4.04 33.46 33.83
CA ASN A 87 4.16 33.73 32.40
C ASN A 87 5.40 33.03 31.88
N VAL A 88 5.27 32.30 30.78
CA VAL A 88 6.40 31.65 30.13
C VAL A 88 6.36 31.92 28.65
N GLN A 89 7.54 32.17 28.09
CA GLN A 89 7.77 32.44 26.69
C GLN A 89 8.97 31.62 26.23
N LEU A 90 8.82 31.02 25.06
CA LEU A 90 9.85 30.27 24.36
C LEU A 90 10.24 31.06 23.12
N PHE A 91 11.53 31.25 22.93
CA PHE A 91 12.09 31.96 21.79
C PHE A 91 13.04 31.06 21.00
N ASN A 92 13.05 31.24 19.68
CA ASN A 92 14.11 30.72 18.84
C ASN A 92 15.21 31.79 18.78
N ASN A 93 16.40 31.45 19.28
CA ASN A 93 17.51 32.41 19.37
C ASN A 93 18.11 32.72 18.00
N ARG A 94 18.14 31.76 17.08
CA ARG A 94 18.69 31.98 15.72
C ARG A 94 17.80 32.89 14.88
N LEU A 95 16.49 32.72 15.00
CA LEU A 95 15.49 33.46 14.23
C LEU A 95 14.96 34.70 14.96
N GLN A 96 15.38 34.93 16.21
CA GLN A 96 15.04 36.10 17.02
C GLN A 96 13.53 36.39 17.07
N HIS A 97 12.71 35.34 17.25
CA HIS A 97 11.25 35.48 17.35
C HIS A 97 10.67 34.62 18.48
N LEU A 98 9.50 35.06 18.98
CA LEU A 98 8.70 34.33 19.95
C LEU A 98 8.05 33.12 19.27
N VAL A 99 8.38 31.92 19.73
CA VAL A 99 7.82 30.65 19.24
C VAL A 99 6.47 30.39 19.89
N TRP A 100 6.40 30.60 21.21
CA TRP A 100 5.22 30.34 22.01
C TRP A 100 5.27 31.14 23.29
N GLY A 101 4.12 31.51 23.80
CA GLY A 101 4.00 31.98 25.17
C GLY A 101 2.66 31.60 25.74
N ASN A 102 2.65 31.27 27.03
CA ASN A 102 1.42 30.96 27.75
C ASN A 102 1.49 31.51 29.17
N ARG A 103 0.33 31.56 29.81
CA ARG A 103 0.14 32.03 31.17
C ARG A 103 -0.59 30.95 31.96
N PHE A 104 0.02 30.53 33.06
CA PHE A 104 -0.56 29.61 34.01
C PHE A 104 -0.99 30.36 35.26
N GLU A 105 -2.15 30.01 35.79
CA GLU A 105 -2.71 30.60 37.00
C GLU A 105 -3.24 29.48 37.89
N GLY A 106 -2.86 29.49 39.17
CA GLY A 106 -3.30 28.50 40.15
C GLY A 106 -2.90 28.87 41.57
N ALA A 107 -3.22 28.01 42.53
CA ALA A 107 -2.78 28.17 43.91
C ALA A 107 -1.31 27.78 44.07
N LEU A 108 -0.64 28.25 45.13
CA LEU A 108 0.74 27.82 45.43
C LEU A 108 0.85 26.30 45.65
N SER A 109 -0.22 25.67 46.16
CA SER A 109 -0.32 24.23 46.34
C SER A 109 -0.34 23.44 45.02
N GLU A 110 -0.69 24.08 43.92
CA GLU A 110 -0.79 23.47 42.58
C GLU A 110 0.49 23.68 41.75
N LEU A 111 1.58 24.15 42.39
CA LEU A 111 2.83 24.49 41.71
C LEU A 111 3.39 23.32 40.86
N SER A 112 3.34 22.10 41.39
CA SER A 112 3.80 20.91 40.68
C SER A 112 2.96 20.63 39.44
N GLU A 113 1.64 20.78 39.51
CA GLU A 113 0.75 20.59 38.37
C GLU A 113 0.99 21.66 37.28
N ILE A 114 1.27 22.90 37.70
CA ILE A 114 1.66 23.99 36.80
C ILE A 114 3.01 23.67 36.13
N GLN A 115 3.98 23.13 36.88
CA GLN A 115 5.27 22.71 36.33
C GLN A 115 5.11 21.57 35.31
N ASP A 116 4.32 20.56 35.61
CA ASP A 116 4.07 19.42 34.71
C ASP A 116 3.35 19.86 33.43
N SER A 117 2.36 20.75 33.55
CA SER A 117 1.64 21.32 32.41
C SER A 117 2.57 22.18 31.55
N LEU A 118 3.38 23.03 32.19
CA LEU A 118 4.38 23.84 31.52
C LEU A 118 5.41 22.98 30.77
N LEU A 119 5.93 21.93 31.41
CA LEU A 119 6.87 20.99 30.80
C LEU A 119 6.24 20.32 29.59
N THR A 120 5.02 19.80 29.73
CA THR A 120 4.31 19.13 28.64
C THR A 120 4.11 20.07 27.45
N GLU A 121 3.70 21.33 27.69
CA GLU A 121 3.52 22.32 26.63
C GLU A 121 4.84 22.74 26.00
N VAL A 122 5.87 23.05 26.79
CA VAL A 122 7.19 23.45 26.29
C VAL A 122 7.81 22.34 25.46
N VAL A 123 7.76 21.09 25.92
CA VAL A 123 8.27 19.93 25.18
C VAL A 123 7.46 19.72 23.90
N GLY A 124 6.12 19.80 23.96
CA GLY A 124 5.27 19.66 22.78
C GLY A 124 5.51 20.76 21.73
N VAL A 125 5.66 22.01 22.19
CA VAL A 125 5.97 23.16 21.32
C VAL A 125 7.37 23.03 20.75
N LEU A 126 8.39 22.70 21.56
CA LEU A 126 9.75 22.51 21.08
C LEU A 126 9.81 21.39 20.06
N GLN A 127 9.19 20.24 20.31
CA GLN A 127 9.13 19.15 19.32
C GLN A 127 8.47 19.59 18.02
N LYS A 128 7.36 20.34 18.10
CA LYS A 128 6.68 20.91 16.93
C LYS A 128 7.56 21.95 16.21
N GLN A 129 8.24 22.81 16.95
CA GLN A 129 9.06 23.89 16.40
C GLN A 129 10.39 23.37 15.84
N ILE A 130 11.01 22.37 16.47
CA ILE A 130 12.15 21.61 15.94
C ILE A 130 11.75 20.98 14.62
N ASN A 131 10.57 20.36 14.55
CA ASN A 131 10.05 19.85 13.29
C ASN A 131 9.85 21.00 12.28
N LEU A 132 9.32 22.16 12.69
CA LEU A 132 9.17 23.34 11.81
C LEU A 132 10.50 24.01 11.40
N ASP A 133 11.55 23.94 12.22
CA ASP A 133 12.87 24.53 11.98
C ASP A 133 13.83 23.58 11.27
N LEU A 134 13.66 22.27 11.46
CA LEU A 134 14.13 21.25 10.52
C LEU A 134 13.41 21.43 9.19
N LEU A 135 12.10 21.65 9.18
CA LEU A 135 11.34 22.00 7.98
C LEU A 135 11.76 23.37 7.40
N SER A 136 12.29 24.31 8.18
CA SER A 136 12.79 25.60 7.68
C SER A 136 14.21 25.48 7.11
N LYS A 137 15.05 24.59 7.67
CA LYS A 137 16.29 24.09 7.05
C LYS A 137 16.00 23.27 5.78
N ILE A 138 14.91 22.52 5.72
CA ILE A 138 14.41 21.80 4.53
C ILE A 138 13.77 22.79 3.52
N LYS A 139 13.15 23.89 3.96
CA LYS A 139 12.66 24.97 3.07
C LYS A 139 13.79 25.70 2.33
N LYS A 140 15.05 25.52 2.73
CA LYS A 140 16.20 25.92 1.90
C LYS A 140 16.50 24.94 0.75
N ARG A 141 15.89 23.74 0.72
CA ARG A 141 16.12 22.73 -0.32
C ARG A 141 15.20 22.81 -1.54
N THR A 142 13.99 23.35 -1.48
CA THR A 142 13.16 23.55 -2.69
C THR A 142 12.00 24.53 -2.45
N LYS A 143 11.89 25.59 -3.26
CA LYS A 143 10.68 26.41 -3.31
C LYS A 143 9.60 25.59 -4.02
N VAL A 144 8.63 25.06 -3.27
CA VAL A 144 7.49 24.34 -3.85
C VAL A 144 6.54 25.35 -4.50
N GLU A 145 6.22 25.17 -5.77
CA GLU A 145 5.22 25.98 -6.47
C GLU A 145 3.83 25.67 -5.92
N PHE A 146 3.07 26.73 -5.61
CA PHE A 146 1.75 26.60 -4.97
C PHE A 146 0.80 25.69 -5.76
N ARG A 147 0.83 25.74 -7.10
CA ARG A 147 -0.02 24.89 -7.94
C ARG A 147 0.36 23.41 -7.86
N ALA A 148 1.66 23.08 -7.78
CA ALA A 148 2.11 21.71 -7.60
C ALA A 148 1.63 21.16 -6.23
N TYR A 149 1.72 21.98 -5.19
CA TYR A 149 1.22 21.66 -3.85
C TYR A 149 -0.31 21.44 -3.82
N GLU A 150 -1.07 22.29 -4.50
CA GLU A 150 -2.55 22.16 -4.61
C GLU A 150 -2.95 20.83 -5.27
N TYR A 151 -2.31 20.49 -6.39
CA TYR A 151 -2.54 19.19 -7.04
C TYR A 151 -2.16 18.02 -6.14
N TRP A 152 -1.05 18.12 -5.40
CA TRP A 152 -0.67 17.10 -4.44
C TRP A 152 -1.71 16.93 -3.32
N LEU A 153 -2.26 18.01 -2.77
CA LEU A 153 -3.33 17.94 -1.76
C LEU A 153 -4.57 17.22 -2.31
N HIS A 154 -5.00 17.54 -3.52
CA HIS A 154 -6.12 16.83 -4.17
C HIS A 154 -5.82 15.34 -4.38
N GLY A 155 -4.60 15.00 -4.79
CA GLY A 155 -4.19 13.60 -4.91
C GLY A 155 -4.27 12.86 -3.57
N MET A 156 -3.83 13.50 -2.48
CA MET A 156 -3.92 12.94 -1.12
C MET A 156 -5.37 12.78 -0.62
N GLU A 157 -6.28 13.70 -0.98
CA GLU A 157 -7.71 13.58 -0.67
C GLU A 157 -8.35 12.39 -1.37
N GLU A 158 -8.03 12.16 -2.65
CA GLU A 158 -8.50 10.99 -3.39
C GLU A 158 -7.91 9.70 -2.81
N LEU A 159 -6.60 9.67 -2.52
CA LEU A 159 -5.92 8.51 -1.93
C LEU A 159 -6.55 8.03 -0.62
N LYS A 160 -7.00 8.96 0.25
CA LYS A 160 -7.67 8.64 1.53
C LYS A 160 -8.97 7.87 1.38
N LYS A 161 -9.62 7.92 0.21
CA LYS A 161 -10.89 7.23 -0.05
C LYS A 161 -10.67 5.72 -0.20
N GLY A 162 -9.50 5.28 -0.66
CA GLY A 162 -9.01 3.90 -0.54
C GLY A 162 -9.71 2.88 -1.44
N ASN A 163 -9.82 3.15 -2.76
CA ASN A 163 -10.21 2.17 -3.77
C ASN A 163 -9.55 2.47 -5.12
N VAL A 164 -9.67 1.53 -6.07
CA VAL A 164 -8.94 1.59 -7.36
C VAL A 164 -9.31 2.85 -8.15
N GLU A 165 -10.59 3.21 -8.18
CA GLU A 165 -11.06 4.38 -8.94
C GLU A 165 -10.45 5.67 -8.38
N TYR A 166 -10.39 5.80 -7.06
CA TYR A 166 -9.81 6.97 -6.41
C TYR A 166 -8.29 6.97 -6.46
N ASP A 167 -7.63 5.81 -6.42
CA ASP A 167 -6.18 5.69 -6.62
C ASP A 167 -5.79 6.13 -8.04
N LEU A 168 -6.60 5.82 -9.06
CA LEU A 168 -6.41 6.33 -10.43
C LEU A 168 -6.56 7.87 -10.50
N LYS A 169 -7.59 8.44 -9.86
CA LYS A 169 -7.76 9.91 -9.78
C LYS A 169 -6.60 10.57 -9.03
N ALA A 170 -6.12 9.95 -7.95
CA ALA A 170 -4.98 10.44 -7.20
C ALA A 170 -3.72 10.51 -8.09
N ARG A 171 -3.48 9.48 -8.92
CA ARG A 171 -2.38 9.48 -9.91
C ARG A 171 -2.49 10.64 -10.90
N GLU A 172 -3.69 10.94 -11.41
CA GLU A 172 -3.88 12.09 -12.31
C GLU A 172 -3.48 13.41 -11.65
N HIS A 173 -3.82 13.59 -10.37
CA HIS A 173 -3.43 14.77 -9.60
C HIS A 173 -1.93 14.81 -9.33
N PHE A 174 -1.32 13.70 -8.93
CA PHE A 174 0.14 13.65 -8.70
C PHE A 174 0.94 13.86 -9.99
N ALA A 175 0.47 13.32 -11.12
CA ALA A 175 1.10 13.55 -12.43
C ALA A 175 1.12 15.04 -12.78
N LYS A 176 0.01 15.78 -12.58
CA LYS A 176 -0.03 17.23 -12.77
C LYS A 176 0.90 17.98 -11.83
N ALA A 177 1.03 17.54 -10.58
CA ALA A 177 2.00 18.13 -9.65
C ALA A 177 3.45 17.95 -10.14
N ILE A 178 3.78 16.78 -10.70
CA ILE A 178 5.09 16.48 -11.30
C ILE A 178 5.33 17.30 -12.57
N GLU A 179 4.32 17.47 -13.42
CA GLU A 179 4.42 18.30 -14.64
C GLU A 179 4.75 19.75 -14.32
N ILE A 180 4.14 20.30 -13.26
CA ILE A 180 4.39 21.68 -12.80
C ILE A 180 5.75 21.79 -12.14
N GLN A 181 6.09 20.83 -11.28
CA GLN A 181 7.35 20.83 -10.54
C GLN A 181 7.99 19.43 -10.56
N PRO A 182 8.91 19.17 -11.52
CA PRO A 182 9.52 17.86 -11.67
C PRO A 182 10.38 17.39 -10.50
N ASP A 183 10.85 18.30 -9.63
CA ASP A 183 11.62 17.98 -8.43
C ASP A 183 10.75 17.84 -7.17
N TYR A 184 9.41 17.83 -7.31
CA TYR A 184 8.50 17.76 -6.17
C TYR A 184 8.35 16.32 -5.63
N SER A 185 9.32 15.89 -4.82
CA SER A 185 9.44 14.52 -4.29
C SER A 185 8.15 13.93 -3.68
N LEU A 186 7.31 14.72 -2.99
CA LEU A 186 6.08 14.22 -2.38
C LEU A 186 5.03 13.71 -3.40
N ALA A 187 5.01 14.26 -4.61
CA ALA A 187 4.13 13.78 -5.68
C ALA A 187 4.56 12.40 -6.20
N TYR A 188 5.86 12.14 -6.25
CA TYR A 188 6.41 10.82 -6.59
C TYR A 188 6.06 9.77 -5.50
N SER A 189 6.12 10.15 -4.21
CA SER A 189 5.64 9.26 -3.14
C SER A 189 4.15 8.96 -3.24
N GLY A 190 3.34 9.95 -3.63
CA GLY A 190 1.91 9.75 -3.90
C GLY A 190 1.66 8.75 -5.03
N MET A 191 2.38 8.90 -6.15
CA MET A 191 2.36 7.92 -7.25
C MET A 191 2.71 6.53 -6.74
N SER A 192 3.83 6.39 -6.03
CA SER A 192 4.27 5.11 -5.48
C SER A 192 3.22 4.46 -4.56
N GLN A 193 2.64 5.23 -3.62
CA GLN A 193 1.64 4.72 -2.69
C GLN A 193 0.36 4.24 -3.41
N THR A 194 -0.07 4.90 -4.48
CA THR A 194 -1.22 4.43 -5.27
C THR A 194 -0.93 3.13 -6.02
N TYR A 195 0.28 2.94 -6.56
CA TYR A 195 0.66 1.66 -7.20
C TYR A 195 0.85 0.55 -6.16
N PHE A 196 1.38 0.89 -4.99
CA PHE A 196 1.47 -0.03 -3.87
C PHE A 196 0.08 -0.50 -3.42
N ASN A 197 -0.90 0.40 -3.25
CA ASN A 197 -2.27 0.03 -2.88
C ASN A 197 -2.93 -0.91 -3.91
N GLU A 198 -2.68 -0.66 -5.20
CA GLU A 198 -3.14 -1.53 -6.29
C GLU A 198 -2.54 -2.93 -6.15
N TRP A 199 -1.24 -3.01 -5.89
CA TRP A 199 -0.50 -4.25 -5.70
C TRP A 199 -0.87 -5.02 -4.43
N SER A 200 -0.96 -4.36 -3.28
CA SER A 200 -1.07 -5.01 -1.96
C SER A 200 -2.50 -5.28 -1.51
N CYS A 201 -3.52 -4.60 -2.08
CA CYS A 201 -4.87 -4.62 -1.52
C CYS A 201 -6.01 -4.73 -2.54
N GLN A 202 -5.86 -4.28 -3.80
CA GLN A 202 -7.02 -3.98 -4.65
C GLN A 202 -7.06 -4.70 -6.02
N LEU A 203 -5.91 -4.99 -6.65
CA LEU A 203 -5.83 -5.66 -7.96
C LEU A 203 -4.70 -6.70 -7.98
N TRP A 204 -5.04 -7.90 -7.54
CA TRP A 204 -4.17 -9.07 -7.43
C TRP A 204 -3.77 -9.67 -8.80
N ASP A 205 -4.39 -9.21 -9.89
CA ASP A 205 -4.22 -9.71 -11.26
C ASP A 205 -3.06 -9.02 -12.02
N ARG A 206 -2.42 -7.98 -11.43
CA ARG A 206 -1.32 -7.18 -12.04
C ARG A 206 -0.11 -7.05 -11.13
N TRP A 207 0.27 -8.15 -10.49
CA TRP A 207 1.30 -8.21 -9.45
C TRP A 207 2.64 -7.56 -9.86
N GLU A 208 3.22 -7.96 -11.00
CA GLU A 208 4.57 -7.56 -11.41
C GLU A 208 4.66 -6.10 -11.90
N VAL A 209 3.64 -5.61 -12.60
CA VAL A 209 3.61 -4.25 -13.17
C VAL A 209 3.43 -3.20 -12.07
N SER A 210 2.50 -3.46 -11.14
CA SER A 210 2.21 -2.53 -10.05
C SER A 210 3.33 -2.50 -9.01
N GLN A 211 4.00 -3.62 -8.76
CA GLN A 211 5.18 -3.70 -7.90
C GLN A 211 6.35 -2.87 -8.47
N SER A 212 6.71 -3.11 -9.74
CA SER A 212 7.82 -2.40 -10.40
C SER A 212 7.58 -0.89 -10.43
N ALA A 213 6.36 -0.46 -10.77
CA ALA A 213 5.99 0.95 -10.75
C ALA A 213 6.07 1.55 -9.33
N ALA A 214 5.53 0.85 -8.31
CA ALA A 214 5.60 1.33 -6.93
C ALA A 214 7.05 1.56 -6.49
N PHE A 215 7.95 0.62 -6.82
CA PHE A 215 9.37 0.74 -6.51
C PHE A 215 10.03 1.91 -7.24
N GLU A 216 9.88 2.00 -8.56
CA GLU A 216 10.48 3.07 -9.38
C GLU A 216 10.06 4.47 -8.90
N TRP A 217 8.78 4.68 -8.60
CA TRP A 217 8.28 5.96 -8.09
C TRP A 217 8.81 6.28 -6.70
N ALA A 218 8.90 5.31 -5.79
CA ALA A 218 9.46 5.53 -4.46
C ALA A 218 10.97 5.78 -4.49
N GLN A 219 11.70 5.04 -5.33
CA GLN A 219 13.11 5.28 -5.56
C GLN A 219 13.33 6.70 -6.10
N LYS A 220 12.52 7.12 -7.09
CA LYS A 220 12.65 8.47 -7.64
C LYS A 220 12.36 9.56 -6.61
N ALA A 221 11.35 9.36 -5.76
CA ALA A 221 11.06 10.27 -4.65
C ALA A 221 12.27 10.41 -3.72
N MET A 222 12.92 9.29 -3.36
CA MET A 222 14.11 9.27 -2.50
C MET A 222 15.35 9.89 -3.16
N GLU A 223 15.53 9.73 -4.48
CA GLU A 223 16.59 10.41 -5.24
C GLU A 223 16.43 11.94 -5.24
N LEU A 224 15.18 12.42 -5.28
CA LEU A 224 14.86 13.86 -5.25
C LEU A 224 14.94 14.44 -3.84
N ASP A 225 14.54 13.69 -2.83
CA ASP A 225 14.61 14.08 -1.42
C ASP A 225 14.86 12.87 -0.52
N ASP A 226 16.09 12.77 -0.01
CA ASP A 226 16.52 11.67 0.86
C ASP A 226 15.87 11.70 2.26
N GLN A 227 15.17 12.80 2.58
CA GLN A 227 14.38 13.00 3.80
C GLN A 227 12.88 12.70 3.61
N ASN A 228 12.46 12.21 2.43
CA ASN A 228 11.07 11.88 2.19
C ASN A 228 10.65 10.62 2.97
N TYR A 229 10.06 10.83 4.14
CA TYR A 229 9.62 9.74 5.03
C TYR A 229 8.56 8.85 4.38
N VAL A 230 7.66 9.40 3.55
CA VAL A 230 6.63 8.62 2.85
C VAL A 230 7.26 7.65 1.85
N ALA A 231 8.25 8.11 1.09
CA ALA A 231 9.01 7.27 0.17
C ALA A 231 9.75 6.16 0.93
N ALA A 232 10.38 6.49 2.07
CA ALA A 232 11.00 5.50 2.94
C ALA A 232 9.97 4.46 3.42
N GLN A 233 8.78 4.91 3.85
CA GLN A 233 7.71 4.03 4.30
C GLN A 233 7.27 3.07 3.18
N VAL A 234 7.05 3.58 1.96
CA VAL A 234 6.61 2.76 0.83
C VAL A 234 7.68 1.76 0.40
N LEU A 235 8.96 2.13 0.36
CA LEU A 235 10.05 1.17 0.12
C LEU A 235 10.08 0.09 1.19
N GLY A 236 9.91 0.47 2.46
CA GLY A 236 9.83 -0.48 3.57
C GLY A 236 8.69 -1.49 3.39
N LYS A 237 7.52 -1.01 2.97
CA LYS A 237 6.38 -1.86 2.61
C LYS A 237 6.70 -2.76 1.42
N ILE A 238 7.31 -2.25 0.34
CA ILE A 238 7.67 -3.04 -0.84
C ILE A 238 8.59 -4.20 -0.49
N PHE A 239 9.71 -3.90 0.19
CA PHE A 239 10.65 -4.94 0.60
C PHE A 239 10.03 -5.97 1.54
N LEU A 240 9.06 -5.56 2.38
CA LEU A 240 8.36 -6.49 3.26
C LEU A 240 7.57 -7.53 2.46
N PHE A 241 6.78 -7.08 1.48
CA PHE A 241 5.96 -7.97 0.64
C PHE A 241 6.79 -8.79 -0.35
N GLU A 242 8.02 -8.35 -0.67
CA GLU A 242 9.02 -9.15 -1.41
C GLU A 242 9.75 -10.19 -0.53
N GLY A 243 9.55 -10.17 0.78
CA GLY A 243 10.27 -11.03 1.73
C GLY A 243 11.70 -10.57 2.05
N SER A 244 12.10 -9.37 1.61
CA SER A 244 13.38 -8.74 1.93
C SER A 244 13.32 -8.03 3.30
N TYR A 245 13.18 -8.82 4.37
CA TYR A 245 12.86 -8.32 5.72
C TYR A 245 13.87 -7.32 6.28
N GLU A 246 15.18 -7.51 6.03
CA GLU A 246 16.22 -6.61 6.51
C GLU A 246 16.14 -5.22 5.85
N SER A 247 15.88 -5.19 4.54
CA SER A 247 15.66 -3.95 3.79
C SER A 247 14.36 -3.27 4.24
N ALA A 248 13.31 -4.05 4.47
CA ALA A 248 12.04 -3.56 4.97
C ALA A 248 12.21 -2.85 6.32
N GLU A 249 12.87 -3.51 7.27
CA GLU A 249 13.16 -2.94 8.59
C GLU A 249 13.95 -1.63 8.48
N TYR A 250 15.03 -1.62 7.66
CA TYR A 250 15.84 -0.42 7.45
C TYR A 250 15.01 0.78 7.00
N PHE A 251 14.17 0.61 5.97
CA PHE A 251 13.38 1.69 5.40
C PHE A 251 12.22 2.12 6.30
N LEU A 252 11.56 1.19 7.00
CA LEU A 252 10.52 1.52 7.98
C LEU A 252 11.10 2.29 9.18
N ARG A 253 12.27 1.88 9.69
CA ARG A 253 13.00 2.63 10.74
C ARG A 253 13.45 4.00 10.24
N LYS A 254 13.92 4.11 9.01
CA LYS A 254 14.24 5.40 8.38
C LYS A 254 12.99 6.30 8.32
N SER A 255 11.83 5.77 7.92
CA SER A 255 10.57 6.52 7.95
C SER A 255 10.21 7.01 9.36
N LEU A 256 10.35 6.17 10.38
CA LEU A 256 10.11 6.57 11.77
C LEU A 256 11.09 7.64 12.24
N LEU A 257 12.36 7.57 11.84
CA LEU A 257 13.36 8.58 12.19
C LEU A 257 13.02 9.94 11.56
N LEU A 258 12.61 9.93 10.29
CA LEU A 258 12.29 11.13 9.52
C LEU A 258 10.96 11.78 9.94
N ASN A 259 9.98 10.98 10.35
CA ASN A 259 8.69 11.49 10.81
C ASN A 259 8.16 10.71 12.03
N SER A 260 8.77 10.97 13.17
CA SER A 260 8.49 10.20 14.38
C SER A 260 7.18 10.56 15.08
N ASN A 261 6.60 11.75 14.80
CA ASN A 261 5.47 12.30 15.54
C ASN A 261 4.14 12.32 14.77
N ASP A 262 4.09 11.74 13.58
CA ASP A 262 2.84 11.53 12.85
C ASP A 262 2.18 10.22 13.29
N ALA A 263 1.06 10.31 13.99
CA ALA A 263 0.36 9.15 14.56
C ALA A 263 -0.02 8.11 13.48
N GLU A 264 -0.42 8.57 12.29
CA GLU A 264 -0.81 7.72 11.16
C GLU A 264 0.39 6.95 10.58
N THR A 265 1.55 7.60 10.45
CA THR A 265 2.79 6.92 10.05
C THR A 265 3.23 5.91 11.11
N VAL A 266 3.18 6.30 12.40
CA VAL A 266 3.60 5.45 13.53
C VAL A 266 2.73 4.20 13.63
N ILE A 267 1.40 4.32 13.53
CA ILE A 267 0.49 3.17 13.66
C ILE A 267 0.64 2.17 12.50
N GLN A 268 0.83 2.66 11.27
CA GLN A 268 1.06 1.79 10.12
C GLN A 268 2.37 1.02 10.27
N ILE A 269 3.44 1.68 10.73
CA ILE A 269 4.74 1.03 10.93
C ILE A 269 4.69 0.03 12.10
N ALA A 270 3.93 0.31 13.16
CA ALA A 270 3.68 -0.64 14.24
C ALA A 270 3.15 -1.99 13.71
N ALA A 271 2.19 -1.94 12.78
CA ALA A 271 1.66 -3.15 12.16
C ALA A 271 2.71 -3.87 11.30
N TYR A 272 3.54 -3.14 10.54
CA TYR A 272 4.62 -3.76 9.76
C TYR A 272 5.71 -4.38 10.62
N PHE A 273 5.97 -3.82 11.80
CA PHE A 273 6.92 -4.40 12.77
C PHE A 273 6.43 -5.76 13.29
N MET A 274 5.12 -6.02 13.32
CA MET A 274 4.61 -7.36 13.61
C MET A 274 5.02 -8.38 12.55
N TYR A 275 4.89 -8.04 11.27
CA TYR A 275 5.33 -8.91 10.19
C TYR A 275 6.84 -9.18 10.24
N LEU A 276 7.64 -8.24 10.77
CA LEU A 276 9.09 -8.36 10.93
C LEU A 276 9.55 -9.12 12.17
N ASP A 277 8.63 -9.64 13.00
CA ASP A 277 8.92 -10.27 14.30
C ASP A 277 9.48 -9.29 15.35
N LEU A 278 9.10 -8.02 15.27
CA LEU A 278 9.48 -6.95 16.21
C LEU A 278 8.32 -6.59 17.15
N GLY A 279 7.66 -7.60 17.71
CA GLY A 279 6.40 -7.44 18.44
C GLY A 279 6.46 -6.52 19.68
N VAL A 280 7.60 -6.48 20.38
CA VAL A 280 7.79 -5.58 21.54
C VAL A 280 7.84 -4.12 21.09
N GLU A 281 8.53 -3.81 19.99
CA GLU A 281 8.58 -2.45 19.46
C GLU A 281 7.25 -2.06 18.81
N ALA A 282 6.57 -3.00 18.16
CA ALA A 282 5.26 -2.78 17.57
C ALA A 282 4.22 -2.30 18.60
N ILE A 283 4.17 -2.92 19.78
CA ILE A 283 3.25 -2.50 20.84
C ILE A 283 3.61 -1.12 21.43
N GLU A 284 4.91 -0.82 21.59
CA GLU A 284 5.35 0.51 22.02
C GLU A 284 4.94 1.60 21.00
N LEU A 285 5.07 1.31 19.70
CA LEU A 285 4.64 2.21 18.64
C LEU A 285 3.12 2.37 18.60
N TYR A 286 2.35 1.29 18.79
CA TYR A 286 0.89 1.34 18.90
C TYR A 286 0.43 2.26 20.05
N GLU A 287 0.98 2.05 21.25
CA GLU A 287 0.66 2.88 22.42
C GLU A 287 1.08 4.33 22.22
N ARG A 288 2.21 4.56 21.54
CA ARG A 288 2.67 5.90 21.17
C ARG A 288 1.73 6.57 20.17
N ALA A 289 1.24 5.87 19.15
CA ALA A 289 0.30 6.44 18.18
C ALA A 289 -0.99 6.94 18.86
N ILE A 290 -1.51 6.16 19.82
CA ILE A 290 -2.68 6.57 20.62
C ILE A 290 -2.39 7.82 21.46
N LYS A 291 -1.19 7.95 22.02
CA LYS A 291 -0.79 9.14 22.79
C LYS A 291 -0.60 10.37 21.90
N LEU A 292 -0.10 10.18 20.68
CA LEU A 292 0.11 11.26 19.70
C LEU A 292 -1.22 11.80 19.17
N ASP A 293 -2.23 10.94 19.00
CA ASP A 293 -3.55 11.31 18.52
C ASP A 293 -4.66 10.58 19.28
N PRO A 294 -5.03 11.07 20.48
CA PRO A 294 -6.04 10.44 21.32
C PRO A 294 -7.45 10.56 20.73
N VAL A 295 -7.70 11.51 19.82
CA VAL A 295 -9.01 11.73 19.20
C VAL A 295 -9.34 10.60 18.23
N ASN A 296 -8.36 10.14 17.45
CA ASN A 296 -8.54 9.06 16.48
C ASN A 296 -8.19 7.67 17.04
N ALA A 297 -8.00 7.52 18.36
CA ALA A 297 -7.63 6.24 18.97
C ALA A 297 -8.58 5.07 18.61
N GLN A 298 -9.85 5.34 18.31
CA GLN A 298 -10.79 4.31 17.83
C GLN A 298 -10.41 3.75 16.45
N VAL A 299 -9.89 4.59 15.56
CA VAL A 299 -9.46 4.22 14.21
C VAL A 299 -8.23 3.30 14.27
N TYR A 300 -7.42 3.42 15.32
CA TYR A 300 -6.21 2.61 15.50
C TYR A 300 -6.46 1.23 16.12
N LYS A 301 -7.64 0.99 16.71
CA LYS A 301 -7.96 -0.28 17.38
C LYS A 301 -7.74 -1.54 16.52
N PRO A 302 -8.08 -1.58 15.21
CA PRO A 302 -7.82 -2.75 14.38
C PRO A 302 -6.34 -3.14 14.32
N PHE A 303 -5.41 -2.16 14.24
CA PHE A 303 -3.97 -2.41 14.30
C PHE A 303 -3.56 -2.99 15.66
N GLY A 304 -4.10 -2.44 16.75
CA GLY A 304 -3.87 -2.97 18.09
C GLY A 304 -4.37 -4.40 18.25
N SER A 305 -5.54 -4.73 17.69
CA SER A 305 -6.11 -6.08 17.72
C SER A 305 -5.17 -7.08 17.06
N LEU A 306 -4.64 -6.76 15.87
CA LEU A 306 -3.62 -7.56 15.18
C LEU A 306 -2.34 -7.73 16.02
N ILE A 307 -1.81 -6.63 16.57
CA ILE A 307 -0.58 -6.65 17.38
C ILE A 307 -0.75 -7.53 18.61
N TYR A 308 -1.83 -7.35 19.39
CA TYR A 308 -2.08 -8.17 20.57
C TYR A 308 -2.35 -9.63 20.22
N PHE A 309 -3.00 -9.93 19.10
CA PHE A 309 -3.24 -11.28 18.64
C PHE A 309 -1.92 -12.02 18.38
N GLU A 310 -1.02 -11.40 17.61
CA GLU A 310 0.28 -11.99 17.28
C GLU A 310 1.23 -12.07 18.49
N LEU A 311 1.01 -11.24 19.51
CA LEU A 311 1.68 -11.35 20.81
C LEU A 311 1.04 -12.42 21.73
N GLY A 312 0.02 -13.14 21.28
CA GLY A 312 -0.69 -14.16 22.05
C GLY A 312 -1.58 -13.60 23.18
N GLN A 313 -1.85 -12.29 23.20
CA GLN A 313 -2.71 -11.62 24.18
C GLN A 313 -4.14 -11.54 23.66
N PHE A 314 -4.78 -12.70 23.51
CA PHE A 314 -6.06 -12.85 22.80
C PHE A 314 -7.21 -12.06 23.45
N GLU A 315 -7.27 -11.95 24.78
CA GLU A 315 -8.31 -11.19 25.47
C GLU A 315 -8.21 -9.70 25.16
N LYS A 316 -6.99 -9.16 25.12
CA LYS A 316 -6.76 -7.76 24.74
C LYS A 316 -7.08 -7.55 23.26
N ALA A 317 -6.66 -8.47 22.40
CA ALA A 317 -6.99 -8.43 20.97
C ALA A 317 -8.51 -8.38 20.75
N ALA A 318 -9.27 -9.23 21.46
CA ALA A 318 -10.72 -9.27 21.40
C ALA A 318 -11.38 -7.98 21.93
N SER A 319 -10.82 -7.36 22.97
CA SER A 319 -11.33 -6.10 23.54
C SER A 319 -11.26 -4.91 22.57
N LEU A 320 -10.39 -5.01 21.56
CA LEU A 320 -10.19 -3.99 20.53
C LEU A 320 -10.99 -4.25 19.25
N ILE A 321 -11.69 -5.38 19.14
CA ILE A 321 -12.55 -5.67 18.00
C ILE A 321 -13.68 -4.64 17.98
N VAL A 322 -13.68 -3.81 16.94
CA VAL A 322 -14.76 -2.87 16.68
C VAL A 322 -15.73 -3.53 15.71
N LEU A 323 -16.97 -3.76 16.16
CA LEU A 323 -18.07 -4.22 15.31
C LEU A 323 -18.52 -3.07 14.39
N SER A 324 -17.66 -2.60 13.50
CA SER A 324 -18.05 -1.64 12.47
C SER A 324 -18.70 -2.36 11.30
N GLN A 325 -19.83 -1.86 10.81
CA GLN A 325 -20.32 -2.22 9.48
C GLN A 325 -19.27 -1.78 8.45
N GLY A 326 -18.48 -2.73 7.94
CA GLY A 326 -17.47 -2.49 6.92
C GLY A 326 -16.11 -2.08 7.47
N THR A 327 -15.38 -3.00 8.08
CA THR A 327 -13.92 -2.95 8.11
C THR A 327 -13.41 -2.88 6.66
N LYS A 328 -12.52 -1.93 6.36
CA LYS A 328 -11.94 -1.75 5.00
C LYS A 328 -10.97 -2.88 4.61
N TRP A 329 -10.56 -3.73 5.55
CA TRP A 329 -9.60 -4.81 5.34
C TRP A 329 -10.32 -6.14 5.19
N ALA A 330 -10.11 -6.79 4.04
CA ALA A 330 -10.80 -8.01 3.68
C ALA A 330 -10.46 -9.20 4.58
N ASP A 331 -9.34 -9.15 5.31
CA ASP A 331 -8.83 -10.19 6.20
C ASP A 331 -9.13 -9.98 7.69
N ALA A 332 -9.66 -8.82 8.09
CA ALA A 332 -9.93 -8.51 9.49
C ALA A 332 -10.84 -9.55 10.17
N GLU A 333 -11.88 -10.00 9.47
CA GLU A 333 -12.81 -11.02 9.98
C GLU A 333 -12.14 -12.38 10.19
N ALA A 334 -11.11 -12.72 9.41
CA ALA A 334 -10.34 -13.95 9.63
C ALA A 334 -9.48 -13.86 10.90
N PHE A 335 -8.86 -12.72 11.17
CA PHE A 335 -8.14 -12.48 12.43
C PHE A 335 -9.10 -12.50 13.63
N HIS A 336 -10.29 -11.92 13.53
CA HIS A 336 -11.31 -12.03 14.58
C HIS A 336 -11.71 -13.49 14.83
N ALA A 337 -11.90 -14.28 13.76
CA ALA A 337 -12.19 -15.70 13.88
C ALA A 337 -11.09 -16.47 14.61
N ALA A 338 -9.82 -16.17 14.28
CA ALA A 338 -8.66 -16.74 14.94
C ALA A 338 -8.57 -16.35 16.43
N ILE A 339 -8.79 -15.07 16.75
CA ILE A 339 -8.82 -14.58 18.15
C ILE A 339 -9.85 -15.39 18.96
N TYR A 340 -11.08 -15.53 18.46
CA TYR A 340 -12.12 -16.27 19.17
C TYR A 340 -11.87 -17.78 19.23
N HIS A 341 -11.15 -18.35 18.26
CA HIS A 341 -10.70 -19.74 18.33
C HIS A 341 -9.76 -19.95 19.53
N TYR A 342 -8.74 -19.10 19.69
CA TYR A 342 -7.81 -19.21 20.81
C TYR A 342 -8.44 -18.87 22.17
N LEU A 343 -9.51 -18.07 22.18
CA LEU A 343 -10.34 -17.83 23.38
C LEU A 343 -11.33 -18.96 23.69
N GLN A 344 -11.38 -20.02 22.87
CA GLN A 344 -12.33 -21.14 23.02
C GLN A 344 -13.80 -20.69 22.92
N GLU A 345 -14.08 -19.73 22.03
CA GLU A 345 -15.42 -19.23 21.72
C GLU A 345 -15.87 -19.67 20.31
N PRO A 346 -16.23 -20.96 20.11
CA PRO A 346 -16.40 -21.54 18.78
C PRO A 346 -17.51 -20.89 17.95
N GLU A 347 -18.62 -20.49 18.58
CA GLU A 347 -19.74 -19.83 17.90
C GLU A 347 -19.34 -18.47 17.31
N LYS A 348 -18.55 -17.68 18.06
CA LYS A 348 -18.04 -16.40 17.56
C LYS A 348 -16.97 -16.61 16.49
N SER A 349 -16.06 -17.56 16.70
CA SER A 349 -15.03 -17.91 15.72
C SER A 349 -15.66 -18.29 14.36
N LYS A 350 -16.64 -19.20 14.38
CA LYS A 350 -17.39 -19.63 13.19
C LYS A 350 -18.12 -18.48 12.52
N ARG A 351 -18.78 -17.62 13.29
CA ARG A 351 -19.48 -16.44 12.75
C ARG A 351 -18.53 -15.51 11.99
N HIS A 352 -17.39 -15.16 12.59
CA HIS A 352 -16.40 -14.28 11.97
C HIS A 352 -15.75 -14.94 10.74
N TRP A 353 -15.49 -16.25 10.78
CA TRP A 353 -15.00 -16.98 9.61
C TRP A 353 -15.99 -16.91 8.43
N ASN A 354 -17.28 -17.10 8.67
CA ASN A 354 -18.30 -17.00 7.63
C ASN A 354 -18.38 -15.58 7.03
N LEU A 355 -18.24 -14.54 7.85
CA LEU A 355 -18.18 -13.15 7.38
C LEU A 355 -16.95 -12.89 6.50
N PHE A 356 -15.81 -13.46 6.88
CA PHE A 356 -14.61 -13.44 6.06
C PHE A 356 -14.84 -14.11 4.70
N ILE A 357 -15.40 -15.32 4.68
CA ILE A 357 -15.68 -16.07 3.45
C ILE A 357 -16.64 -15.30 2.52
N GLU A 358 -17.69 -14.68 3.07
CA GLU A 358 -18.59 -13.81 2.29
C GLU A 358 -17.84 -12.62 1.67
N THR A 359 -16.99 -11.97 2.46
CA THR A 359 -16.17 -10.83 2.03
C THR A 359 -15.17 -11.26 0.96
N TYR A 360 -14.49 -12.39 1.15
CA TYR A 360 -13.57 -12.99 0.19
C TYR A 360 -14.28 -13.32 -1.12
N GLY A 361 -15.45 -13.98 -1.05
CA GLY A 361 -16.23 -14.33 -2.23
C GLY A 361 -16.65 -13.12 -3.06
N LYS A 362 -17.03 -12.03 -2.38
CA LYS A 362 -17.46 -10.78 -3.01
C LYS A 362 -16.31 -9.97 -3.59
N LEU A 363 -15.23 -9.76 -2.82
CA LEU A 363 -14.16 -8.83 -3.17
C LEU A 363 -13.00 -9.48 -3.91
N ILE A 364 -12.68 -10.73 -3.55
CA ILE A 364 -11.50 -11.44 -4.06
C ILE A 364 -11.89 -12.42 -5.15
N ALA A 365 -12.80 -13.37 -4.86
CA ALA A 365 -13.22 -14.37 -5.84
C ALA A 365 -14.14 -13.79 -6.94
N LYS A 366 -14.78 -12.64 -6.71
CA LYS A 366 -15.63 -11.91 -7.66
C LYS A 366 -16.68 -12.81 -8.35
N GLY A 367 -17.25 -13.76 -7.61
CA GLY A 367 -18.27 -14.71 -8.10
C GLY A 367 -17.75 -15.97 -8.78
N GLN A 368 -16.43 -16.21 -8.80
CA GLN A 368 -15.85 -17.51 -9.16
C GLN A 368 -16.07 -18.52 -8.02
N SER A 369 -16.12 -19.81 -8.34
CA SER A 369 -16.14 -20.87 -7.33
C SER A 369 -14.81 -20.96 -6.61
N PHE A 370 -14.82 -21.02 -5.28
CA PHE A 370 -13.63 -21.15 -4.45
C PHE A 370 -13.92 -22.06 -3.25
N THR A 371 -12.86 -22.55 -2.62
CA THR A 371 -12.88 -23.34 -1.39
C THR A 371 -12.37 -22.51 -0.20
N ASP A 372 -12.70 -22.93 1.02
CA ASP A 372 -12.15 -22.34 2.25
C ASP A 372 -10.60 -22.43 2.28
N LYS A 373 -10.03 -23.45 1.61
CA LYS A 373 -8.60 -23.58 1.42
C LYS A 373 -8.04 -22.47 0.52
N ASP A 374 -8.71 -22.15 -0.58
CA ASP A 374 -8.28 -21.04 -1.46
C ASP A 374 -8.26 -19.70 -0.70
N ALA A 375 -9.28 -19.46 0.13
CA ALA A 375 -9.34 -18.27 0.98
C ALA A 375 -8.25 -18.26 2.07
N SER A 376 -7.92 -19.44 2.63
CA SER A 376 -6.83 -19.59 3.61
C SER A 376 -5.45 -19.40 2.99
N ASP A 377 -5.21 -19.99 1.82
CA ASP A 377 -3.94 -19.85 1.09
C ASP A 377 -3.73 -18.39 0.65
N TRP A 378 -4.82 -17.69 0.29
CA TRP A 378 -4.79 -16.25 0.07
C TRP A 378 -4.38 -15.49 1.33
N LEU A 379 -4.99 -15.74 2.49
CA LEU A 379 -4.62 -15.07 3.75
C LEU A 379 -3.13 -15.19 4.09
N LEU A 380 -2.56 -16.38 3.89
CA LEU A 380 -1.13 -16.62 4.11
C LEU A 380 -0.25 -15.87 3.11
N LYS A 381 -0.67 -15.79 1.84
CA LYS A 381 0.07 -15.08 0.80
C LYS A 381 0.12 -13.57 1.04
N ILE A 382 -0.97 -12.99 1.56
CA ILE A 382 -1.11 -11.54 1.71
C ILE A 382 -0.55 -10.98 3.02
N ASN A 383 -0.22 -11.85 3.97
CA ASN A 383 0.32 -11.50 5.27
C ASN A 383 1.78 -11.99 5.38
N PRO A 384 2.78 -11.17 5.02
CA PRO A 384 4.17 -11.57 4.86
C PRO A 384 4.90 -11.68 6.21
N PHE A 385 4.44 -12.56 7.09
CA PHE A 385 5.07 -12.78 8.38
C PHE A 385 6.44 -13.45 8.22
N ARG A 386 7.49 -12.83 8.79
CA ARG A 386 8.84 -13.38 8.86
C ARG A 386 8.92 -14.68 9.65
N LYS A 387 8.05 -14.85 10.64
CA LYS A 387 7.92 -16.05 11.46
C LYS A 387 6.49 -16.59 11.43
N LYS A 388 6.34 -17.83 11.88
CA LYS A 388 5.04 -18.49 12.02
C LYS A 388 4.10 -17.65 12.90
N SER A 389 2.98 -17.23 12.30
CA SER A 389 1.91 -16.47 12.96
C SER A 389 0.89 -17.41 13.62
N TYR A 390 0.18 -16.90 14.63
CA TYR A 390 -0.97 -17.60 15.22
C TYR A 390 -2.11 -17.81 14.20
N LEU A 391 -2.21 -16.95 13.18
CA LEU A 391 -3.16 -17.11 12.08
C LEU A 391 -2.92 -18.44 11.34
N GLU A 392 -1.66 -18.81 11.08
CA GLU A 392 -1.34 -20.08 10.43
C GLU A 392 -1.81 -21.28 11.26
N GLY A 393 -1.72 -21.20 12.58
CA GLY A 393 -2.25 -22.21 13.50
C GLY A 393 -3.77 -22.38 13.36
N PHE A 394 -4.50 -21.27 13.33
CA PHE A 394 -5.95 -21.27 13.11
C PHE A 394 -6.34 -21.77 11.72
N LEU A 395 -5.68 -21.34 10.65
CA LEU A 395 -6.00 -21.78 9.29
C LEU A 395 -5.80 -23.29 9.09
N ASN A 396 -4.80 -23.87 9.75
CA ASN A 396 -4.64 -25.33 9.78
C ASN A 396 -5.82 -26.03 10.46
N TYR A 397 -6.40 -25.44 11.51
CA TYR A 397 -7.61 -25.96 12.16
C TYR A 397 -8.83 -25.90 11.22
N VAL A 398 -9.06 -24.75 10.59
CA VAL A 398 -10.20 -24.54 9.68
C VAL A 398 -10.17 -25.50 8.49
N ASN A 399 -9.00 -25.66 7.87
CA ASN A 399 -8.81 -26.53 6.71
C ASN A 399 -9.04 -28.02 7.03
N ASN A 400 -8.89 -28.42 8.30
CA ASN A 400 -9.07 -29.81 8.73
C ASN A 400 -10.49 -30.11 9.22
N GLU A 401 -11.17 -29.16 9.87
CA GLU A 401 -12.48 -29.40 10.51
C GLU A 401 -13.69 -28.91 9.70
N ASN A 402 -13.48 -28.19 8.59
CA ASN A 402 -14.54 -27.76 7.67
C ASN A 402 -15.72 -27.07 8.40
N ILE A 403 -15.43 -25.95 9.06
CA ILE A 403 -16.27 -25.29 10.09
C ILE A 403 -17.52 -24.59 9.49
N ARG A 404 -17.71 -24.65 8.17
CA ARG A 404 -18.77 -23.93 7.46
C ARG A 404 -20.16 -24.55 7.68
N GLU A 405 -21.17 -23.70 7.85
CA GLU A 405 -22.57 -24.11 7.70
C GLU A 405 -22.92 -24.14 6.21
N LYS A 406 -23.48 -25.25 5.71
CA LYS A 406 -24.03 -25.30 4.35
C LYS A 406 -25.03 -24.15 4.21
N SER A 407 -24.76 -23.23 3.30
CA SER A 407 -25.67 -22.12 3.04
C SER A 407 -27.00 -22.64 2.49
N PHE A 408 -28.09 -21.90 2.68
CA PHE A 408 -29.41 -22.27 2.14
C PHE A 408 -29.40 -22.47 0.61
N ASP A 409 -28.44 -21.85 -0.09
CA ASP A 409 -28.20 -22.01 -1.53
C ASP A 409 -27.57 -23.38 -1.87
N GLU A 410 -26.68 -23.91 -1.02
CA GLU A 410 -26.09 -25.25 -1.18
C GLU A 410 -27.09 -26.38 -0.88
N ILE A 411 -28.17 -26.10 -0.15
CA ILE A 411 -29.28 -27.05 0.05
C ILE A 411 -30.21 -27.09 -1.19
N ALA A 412 -30.20 -26.03 -2.01
CA ALA A 412 -30.98 -25.96 -3.24
C ALA A 412 -30.30 -26.60 -4.47
N GLU A 413 -28.97 -26.76 -4.45
CA GLU A 413 -28.20 -27.33 -5.58
C GLU A 413 -28.29 -28.85 -5.74
N ASP A 414 -28.79 -29.59 -4.74
CA ASP A 414 -28.86 -31.07 -4.80
C ASP A 414 -30.05 -31.61 -5.65
N LYS A 415 -30.76 -30.74 -6.39
CA LYS A 415 -31.91 -31.12 -7.23
C LYS A 415 -32.01 -30.38 -8.57
N ASN A 416 -30.91 -30.20 -9.31
CA ASN A 416 -31.03 -29.89 -10.74
C ASN A 416 -30.10 -30.75 -11.61
N PRO A 417 -30.62 -31.38 -12.68
CA PRO A 417 -29.80 -32.20 -13.57
C PRO A 417 -28.78 -31.31 -14.30
N LYS A 418 -27.50 -31.69 -14.24
CA LYS A 418 -26.38 -31.00 -14.90
C LYS A 418 -26.65 -30.83 -16.39
N ILE A 419 -27.03 -29.62 -16.82
CA ILE A 419 -27.06 -29.24 -18.23
C ILE A 419 -25.60 -29.19 -18.70
N LYS A 420 -25.25 -29.99 -19.71
CA LYS A 420 -23.91 -30.01 -20.30
C LYS A 420 -23.59 -28.69 -20.99
N ASN A 421 -22.30 -28.39 -21.15
CA ASN A 421 -21.85 -27.19 -21.85
C ASN A 421 -22.03 -27.37 -23.35
N SER A 422 -22.77 -26.46 -24.00
CA SER A 422 -23.05 -26.51 -25.43
C SER A 422 -22.89 -25.13 -26.06
N PHE A 423 -22.46 -25.10 -27.32
CA PHE A 423 -22.33 -23.87 -28.10
C PHE A 423 -22.87 -24.13 -29.51
N ALA A 424 -24.18 -23.98 -29.67
CA ALA A 424 -24.92 -24.40 -30.86
C ALA A 424 -25.68 -23.24 -31.50
N LYS A 425 -25.90 -23.32 -32.82
CA LYS A 425 -26.69 -22.34 -33.56
C LYS A 425 -28.05 -22.93 -33.95
N ASP A 426 -29.14 -22.24 -33.60
CA ASP A 426 -30.50 -22.58 -34.02
C ASP A 426 -31.08 -21.56 -35.01
N ALA A 427 -32.35 -21.73 -35.41
CA ALA A 427 -33.04 -20.85 -36.37
C ALA A 427 -33.33 -19.43 -35.84
N VAL A 428 -33.16 -19.18 -34.53
CA VAL A 428 -33.51 -17.93 -33.84
C VAL A 428 -32.26 -17.21 -33.31
N GLY A 429 -31.14 -17.91 -33.11
CA GLY A 429 -29.86 -17.34 -32.70
C GLY A 429 -28.85 -18.38 -32.21
N TRP A 430 -27.86 -17.95 -31.47
CA TRP A 430 -26.90 -18.83 -30.78
C TRP A 430 -27.46 -19.23 -29.43
N LYS A 431 -27.56 -20.53 -29.18
CA LYS A 431 -27.95 -21.12 -27.90
C LYS A 431 -26.71 -21.67 -27.23
N ILE A 432 -26.36 -21.09 -26.09
CA ILE A 432 -25.13 -21.44 -25.39
C ILE A 432 -25.49 -21.87 -23.98
N SER A 433 -25.02 -23.03 -23.54
CA SER A 433 -25.09 -23.48 -22.16
C SER A 433 -23.71 -23.60 -21.56
N TYR A 434 -23.55 -23.09 -20.33
CA TYR A 434 -22.32 -23.16 -19.58
C TYR A 434 -22.62 -23.24 -18.08
N ASN A 435 -22.08 -24.26 -17.40
CA ASN A 435 -22.27 -24.51 -15.96
C ASN A 435 -23.75 -24.49 -15.53
N GLY A 436 -24.62 -25.21 -16.24
CA GLY A 436 -26.03 -25.33 -15.87
C GLY A 436 -26.93 -24.16 -16.32
N ASN A 437 -26.35 -23.04 -16.77
CA ASN A 437 -27.09 -21.88 -17.24
C ASN A 437 -27.14 -21.84 -18.76
N MET A 438 -28.24 -21.35 -19.32
CA MET A 438 -28.49 -21.29 -20.76
C MET A 438 -28.83 -19.87 -21.18
N MET A 439 -28.29 -19.45 -22.32
CA MET A 439 -28.53 -18.14 -22.90
C MET A 439 -28.81 -18.25 -24.40
N GLN A 440 -29.53 -17.25 -24.93
CA GLN A 440 -29.74 -17.10 -26.37
C GLN A 440 -29.29 -15.71 -26.83
N ILE A 441 -28.42 -15.65 -27.84
CA ILE A 441 -27.86 -14.39 -28.35
C ILE A 441 -28.10 -14.28 -29.87
N PRO A 442 -28.48 -13.10 -30.38
CA PRO A 442 -28.54 -12.85 -31.82
C PRO A 442 -27.20 -13.10 -32.53
N GLU A 443 -27.28 -13.50 -33.79
CA GLU A 443 -26.11 -13.83 -34.60
C GLU A 443 -25.09 -12.68 -34.68
N SER A 444 -23.81 -13.03 -34.55
CA SER A 444 -22.71 -12.12 -34.84
C SER A 444 -21.48 -12.87 -35.35
N LYS A 445 -20.68 -12.23 -36.21
CA LYS A 445 -19.47 -12.84 -36.79
C LYS A 445 -18.47 -13.30 -35.72
N GLY A 446 -18.37 -12.58 -34.60
CA GLY A 446 -17.48 -12.95 -33.49
C GLY A 446 -17.89 -14.25 -32.79
N LEU A 447 -19.16 -14.66 -32.83
CA LEU A 447 -19.60 -15.94 -32.25
C LEU A 447 -19.14 -17.13 -33.09
N PHE A 448 -19.04 -16.98 -34.42
CA PHE A 448 -18.43 -18.00 -35.29
C PHE A 448 -16.93 -18.13 -35.06
N ASP A 449 -16.24 -16.99 -34.88
CA ASP A 449 -14.81 -16.97 -34.57
C ASP A 449 -14.56 -17.70 -33.23
N ILE A 450 -15.39 -17.44 -32.21
CA ILE A 450 -15.34 -18.11 -30.91
C ILE A 450 -15.63 -19.61 -31.03
N GLN A 451 -16.69 -20.02 -31.74
CA GLN A 451 -17.02 -21.44 -31.93
C GLN A 451 -15.86 -22.18 -32.61
N LYS A 452 -15.23 -21.58 -33.64
CA LYS A 452 -14.09 -22.18 -34.36
C LYS A 452 -12.87 -22.37 -33.46
N LEU A 453 -12.60 -21.43 -32.57
CA LEU A 453 -11.52 -21.52 -31.58
C LEU A 453 -11.81 -22.58 -30.51
N ILE A 454 -13.04 -22.62 -29.98
CA ILE A 454 -13.46 -23.61 -28.97
C ILE A 454 -13.45 -25.04 -29.56
N SER A 455 -13.80 -25.19 -30.84
CA SER A 455 -13.77 -26.47 -31.55
C SER A 455 -12.37 -27.05 -31.70
N ASN A 456 -11.32 -26.22 -31.57
CA ASN A 456 -9.93 -26.62 -31.75
C ASN A 456 -9.05 -26.09 -30.60
N PRO A 457 -9.21 -26.63 -29.38
CA PRO A 457 -8.43 -26.17 -28.22
C PRO A 457 -6.93 -26.28 -28.46
N ARG A 458 -6.18 -25.28 -27.99
CA ARG A 458 -4.71 -25.14 -28.09
C ARG A 458 -4.16 -25.06 -29.53
N GLN A 459 -5.00 -24.97 -30.55
CA GLN A 459 -4.57 -24.71 -31.93
C GLN A 459 -4.43 -23.21 -32.19
N LEU A 460 -3.36 -22.82 -32.90
CA LEU A 460 -3.14 -21.44 -33.37
C LEU A 460 -3.83 -21.22 -34.73
N PHE A 461 -4.67 -20.20 -34.80
CA PHE A 461 -5.32 -19.74 -36.04
C PHE A 461 -4.78 -18.38 -36.45
N HIS A 462 -4.39 -18.22 -37.71
CA HIS A 462 -3.98 -16.90 -38.18
C HIS A 462 -5.19 -15.97 -38.36
N CYS A 463 -5.06 -14.68 -38.04
CA CYS A 463 -6.18 -13.72 -38.13
C CYS A 463 -6.82 -13.64 -39.53
N ALA A 464 -6.06 -13.91 -40.60
CA ALA A 464 -6.59 -13.99 -41.97
C ALA A 464 -7.51 -15.21 -42.21
N GLU A 465 -7.31 -16.32 -41.46
CA GLU A 465 -8.14 -17.54 -41.55
C GLU A 465 -9.48 -17.39 -40.81
N LEU A 466 -9.54 -16.49 -39.83
CA LEU A 466 -10.76 -16.11 -39.12
C LEU A 466 -11.56 -15.03 -39.88
N MET A 467 -10.89 -14.24 -40.72
CA MET A 467 -11.54 -13.26 -41.60
C MET A 467 -12.32 -13.85 -42.78
N GLY A 468 -12.19 -15.17 -43.04
CA GLY A 468 -12.84 -15.83 -44.18
C GLY A 468 -12.16 -15.56 -45.52
N SER A 469 -10.92 -15.06 -45.53
CA SER A 469 -10.08 -15.00 -46.73
C SER A 469 -9.66 -16.42 -47.13
N VAL A 470 -10.51 -17.06 -47.93
CA VAL A 470 -10.13 -18.25 -48.70
C VAL A 470 -8.99 -17.85 -49.62
N LEU A 471 -7.91 -18.63 -49.59
CA LEU A 471 -6.83 -18.61 -50.57
C LEU A 471 -7.40 -18.53 -51.99
N ASP A 472 -6.89 -17.60 -52.79
CA ASP A 472 -7.23 -17.49 -54.21
C ASP A 472 -6.70 -18.72 -54.98
N GLU A 473 -7.64 -19.48 -55.54
CA GLU A 473 -7.66 -20.44 -56.66
C GLU A 473 -6.37 -21.00 -57.33
N ARG A 474 -5.23 -21.20 -56.66
CA ARG A 474 -4.05 -21.79 -57.34
C ARG A 474 -3.25 -22.85 -56.58
N GLY A 475 -3.92 -23.73 -55.82
CA GLY A 475 -3.48 -25.13 -55.66
C GLY A 475 -1.97 -25.44 -55.48
N GLU A 476 -1.18 -24.56 -54.87
CA GLU A 476 0.25 -24.75 -54.65
C GLU A 476 0.53 -24.68 -53.14
N LYS A 477 1.08 -25.77 -52.62
CA LYS A 477 1.48 -25.96 -51.23
C LYS A 477 2.40 -24.82 -50.79
N LEU A 478 1.86 -23.89 -50.01
CA LEU A 478 2.66 -22.91 -49.29
C LEU A 478 3.19 -23.54 -47.99
N PHE A 479 4.50 -23.78 -48.02
CA PHE A 479 5.43 -24.04 -46.93
C PHE A 479 5.75 -25.50 -46.59
N ASP A 480 7.05 -25.71 -46.35
CA ASP A 480 7.67 -26.95 -45.91
C ASP A 480 7.21 -27.23 -44.47
N ALA A 481 6.27 -28.17 -44.32
CA ALA A 481 5.70 -28.57 -43.02
C ALA A 481 6.79 -28.99 -42.01
N LYS A 482 7.96 -29.37 -42.50
CA LYS A 482 9.13 -29.70 -41.69
C LYS A 482 9.74 -28.46 -41.02
N ALA A 483 9.89 -27.35 -41.74
CA ALA A 483 10.43 -26.10 -41.21
C ALA A 483 9.50 -25.48 -40.16
N LYS A 484 8.18 -25.48 -40.40
CA LYS A 484 7.19 -24.99 -39.42
C LYS A 484 7.25 -25.80 -38.11
N LYS A 485 7.31 -27.12 -38.21
CA LYS A 485 7.40 -28.02 -37.06
C LYS A 485 8.73 -27.88 -36.30
N GLU A 486 9.83 -27.59 -37.00
CA GLU A 486 11.13 -27.31 -36.39
C GLU A 486 11.13 -25.97 -35.62
N TYR A 487 10.48 -24.94 -36.16
CA TYR A 487 10.32 -23.67 -35.43
C TYR A 487 9.40 -23.80 -34.22
N GLU A 488 8.26 -24.49 -34.35
CA GLU A 488 7.36 -24.78 -33.22
C GLU A 488 8.09 -25.53 -32.10
N LYS A 489 8.93 -26.52 -32.46
CA LYS A 489 9.74 -27.25 -31.50
C LYS A 489 10.76 -26.34 -30.80
N LYS A 490 11.45 -25.48 -31.57
CA LYS A 490 12.46 -24.54 -31.05
C LYS A 490 11.84 -23.51 -30.09
N ILE A 491 10.63 -23.04 -30.38
CA ILE A 491 9.86 -22.10 -29.52
C ILE A 491 9.54 -22.76 -28.18
N LEU A 492 9.09 -24.01 -28.20
CA LEU A 492 8.77 -24.76 -26.98
C LEU A 492 10.03 -25.07 -26.16
N GLU A 493 11.14 -25.41 -26.81
CA GLU A 493 12.45 -25.60 -26.14
C GLU A 493 12.92 -24.30 -25.46
N LEU A 494 12.90 -23.17 -26.17
CA LEU A 494 13.28 -21.87 -25.58
C LEU A 494 12.39 -21.48 -24.39
N GLN A 495 11.08 -21.71 -24.48
CA GLN A 495 10.16 -21.44 -23.37
C GLN A 495 10.46 -22.30 -22.14
N SER A 496 10.85 -23.56 -22.33
CA SER A 496 11.27 -24.44 -21.23
C SER A 496 12.59 -23.98 -20.61
N ASP A 497 13.57 -23.61 -21.44
CA ASP A 497 14.89 -23.18 -20.98
C ASP A 497 14.83 -21.82 -20.23
N ILE A 498 13.93 -20.92 -20.63
CA ILE A 498 13.66 -19.66 -19.93
C ILE A 498 13.13 -19.94 -18.52
N GLN A 499 12.12 -20.82 -18.40
CA GLN A 499 11.54 -21.19 -17.11
C GLN A 499 12.56 -21.85 -16.18
N GLU A 500 13.43 -22.72 -16.72
CA GLU A 500 14.49 -23.37 -15.94
C GLU A 500 15.56 -22.36 -15.48
N ALA A 501 15.95 -21.40 -16.32
CA ALA A 501 16.88 -20.33 -15.96
C ALA A 501 16.31 -19.39 -14.86
N GLU A 502 15.01 -19.13 -14.89
CA GLU A 502 14.30 -18.32 -13.89
C GLU A 502 14.18 -19.06 -12.54
N LEU A 503 13.87 -20.36 -12.57
CA LEU A 503 13.84 -21.22 -11.37
C LEU A 503 15.18 -21.28 -10.64
N HIS A 504 16.29 -21.14 -11.37
CA HIS A 504 17.65 -21.12 -10.81
C HIS A 504 18.19 -19.70 -10.56
N SER A 505 17.35 -18.67 -10.66
CA SER A 505 17.71 -17.25 -10.45
C SER A 505 18.88 -16.76 -11.33
N ASN A 506 19.04 -17.35 -12.52
CA ASN A 506 20.08 -16.96 -13.47
C ASN A 506 19.54 -15.95 -14.48
N PHE A 507 19.29 -14.73 -13.99
CA PHE A 507 18.60 -13.67 -14.72
C PHE A 507 19.32 -13.24 -16.02
N VAL A 508 20.66 -13.28 -16.04
CA VAL A 508 21.45 -12.96 -17.23
C VAL A 508 21.22 -13.98 -18.36
N GLN A 509 21.00 -15.25 -18.00
CA GLN A 509 20.72 -16.31 -18.98
C GLN A 509 19.26 -16.27 -19.45
N SER A 510 18.29 -16.00 -18.55
CA SER A 510 16.88 -15.86 -18.93
C SER A 510 16.70 -14.70 -19.92
N GLU A 511 17.26 -13.52 -19.64
CA GLU A 511 17.15 -12.35 -20.52
C GLU A 511 17.71 -12.63 -21.92
N LYS A 512 18.82 -13.39 -22.00
CA LYS A 512 19.43 -13.79 -23.28
C LYS A 512 18.54 -14.75 -24.08
N LEU A 513 17.91 -15.72 -23.41
CA LEU A 513 17.00 -16.69 -24.04
C LEU A 513 15.69 -16.02 -24.51
N GLN A 514 15.17 -15.07 -23.72
CA GLN A 514 14.00 -14.26 -24.07
C GLN A 514 14.25 -13.46 -25.36
N LEU A 515 15.44 -12.86 -25.49
CA LEU A 515 15.83 -12.10 -26.68
C LEU A 515 15.99 -12.99 -27.92
N GLU A 516 16.36 -14.26 -27.75
CA GLU A 516 16.40 -15.25 -28.83
C GLU A 516 15.00 -15.69 -29.25
N TYR A 517 14.09 -15.89 -28.30
CA TYR A 517 12.68 -16.19 -28.54
C TYR A 517 12.00 -15.09 -29.36
N ASP A 518 12.18 -13.83 -28.97
CA ASP A 518 11.57 -12.68 -29.66
C ASP A 518 12.09 -12.54 -31.10
N ARG A 519 13.40 -12.72 -31.31
CA ARG A 519 13.99 -12.70 -32.67
C ARG A 519 13.43 -13.81 -33.55
N LEU A 520 13.16 -14.98 -33.00
CA LEU A 520 12.63 -16.11 -33.75
C LEU A 520 11.17 -15.88 -34.15
N LEU A 521 10.39 -15.23 -33.29
CA LEU A 521 9.02 -14.78 -33.60
C LEU A 521 9.00 -13.69 -34.69
N ASP A 522 9.89 -12.71 -34.60
CA ASP A 522 10.02 -11.67 -35.63
C ASP A 522 10.42 -12.25 -36.99
N HIS A 523 11.35 -13.20 -37.00
CA HIS A 523 11.77 -13.87 -38.23
C HIS A 523 10.66 -14.72 -38.85
N LEU A 524 9.86 -15.42 -38.03
CA LEU A 524 8.64 -16.10 -38.50
C LEU A 524 7.64 -15.11 -39.10
N GLY A 525 7.42 -13.97 -38.45
CA GLY A 525 6.55 -12.90 -38.95
C GLY A 525 7.00 -12.35 -40.31
N GLN A 526 8.30 -12.17 -40.52
CA GLN A 526 8.86 -11.67 -41.78
C GLN A 526 8.88 -12.72 -42.90
N SER A 527 9.17 -13.98 -42.58
CA SER A 527 9.21 -15.08 -43.57
C SER A 527 7.84 -15.42 -44.16
N LEU A 528 6.76 -15.19 -43.40
CA LEU A 528 5.38 -15.31 -43.87
C LEU A 528 4.93 -14.12 -44.73
N GLY A 529 5.72 -13.04 -44.75
CA GLY A 529 5.44 -11.79 -45.43
C GLY A 529 6.42 -11.47 -46.54
N ASN A 530 6.56 -12.32 -47.57
CA ASN A 530 6.76 -11.84 -48.96
C ASN A 530 6.93 -12.96 -50.00
N LYS A 531 6.13 -12.86 -51.08
CA LYS A 531 6.67 -12.84 -52.44
C LYS A 531 5.77 -12.00 -53.34
N GLY A 532 6.16 -10.74 -53.52
CA GLY A 532 5.88 -10.00 -54.76
C GLY A 532 4.76 -8.96 -54.75
N LYS A 533 4.86 -7.92 -53.91
CA LYS A 533 4.66 -6.50 -54.27
C LYS A 533 4.81 -5.63 -53.02
N ALA A 534 5.99 -5.04 -52.90
CA ALA A 534 6.31 -4.09 -51.85
C ALA A 534 5.59 -2.76 -52.12
N ARG A 535 4.38 -2.63 -51.58
CA ARG A 535 3.70 -1.42 -51.06
C ARG A 535 2.21 -1.78 -50.88
N GLU A 536 1.69 -1.57 -49.66
CA GLU A 536 0.29 -1.76 -49.19
C GLU A 536 -0.15 -3.09 -48.52
N SER A 537 0.72 -4.05 -48.16
CA SER A 537 0.27 -5.29 -47.47
C SER A 537 0.27 -5.28 -45.93
N ASN A 538 1.15 -4.50 -45.27
CA ASN A 538 1.15 -4.37 -43.79
C ASN A 538 -0.19 -3.88 -43.25
N GLY A 539 -0.87 -3.00 -44.01
CA GLY A 539 -2.19 -2.51 -43.65
C GLY A 539 -3.28 -3.59 -43.71
N SER A 540 -3.13 -4.65 -44.51
CA SER A 540 -4.17 -5.68 -44.67
C SER A 540 -4.19 -6.67 -43.50
N ILE A 541 -3.01 -7.13 -43.04
CA ILE A 541 -2.90 -8.04 -41.89
C ILE A 541 -3.24 -7.30 -40.60
N GLU A 542 -2.79 -6.06 -40.45
CA GLU A 542 -3.08 -5.27 -39.26
C GLU A 542 -4.56 -4.88 -39.16
N LYS A 543 -5.22 -4.61 -40.31
CA LYS A 543 -6.69 -4.48 -40.39
C LYS A 543 -7.40 -5.79 -40.08
N ALA A 544 -6.92 -6.93 -40.59
CA ALA A 544 -7.50 -8.24 -40.31
C ALA A 544 -7.40 -8.59 -38.82
N ARG A 545 -6.21 -8.43 -38.22
CA ARG A 545 -5.95 -8.58 -36.78
C ARG A 545 -6.89 -7.70 -35.97
N SER A 546 -6.91 -6.40 -36.24
CA SER A 546 -7.75 -5.45 -35.49
C SER A 546 -9.24 -5.77 -35.62
N ALA A 547 -9.68 -6.16 -36.82
CA ALA A 547 -11.08 -6.53 -37.07
C ALA A 547 -11.47 -7.83 -36.34
N VAL A 548 -10.63 -8.85 -36.35
CA VAL A 548 -10.88 -10.12 -35.65
C VAL A 548 -10.85 -9.94 -34.14
N THR A 549 -9.83 -9.26 -33.61
CA THR A 549 -9.75 -8.92 -32.19
C THR A 549 -10.98 -8.15 -31.73
N TRP A 550 -11.41 -7.14 -32.49
CA TRP A 550 -12.59 -6.36 -32.15
C TRP A 550 -13.88 -7.20 -32.18
N ARG A 551 -14.08 -8.07 -33.19
CA ARG A 551 -15.26 -8.92 -33.28
C ARG A 551 -15.35 -9.94 -32.14
N ILE A 552 -14.24 -10.62 -31.84
CA ILE A 552 -14.17 -11.61 -30.75
C ILE A 552 -14.43 -10.91 -29.42
N ARG A 553 -13.73 -9.81 -29.11
CA ARG A 553 -13.92 -9.07 -27.85
C ARG A 553 -15.34 -8.50 -27.72
N LYS A 554 -15.92 -7.99 -28.81
CA LYS A 554 -17.30 -7.50 -28.80
C LYS A 554 -18.32 -8.62 -28.59
N ALA A 555 -18.08 -9.81 -29.14
CA ALA A 555 -18.92 -10.98 -28.89
C ALA A 555 -18.77 -11.46 -27.44
N ILE A 556 -17.56 -11.52 -26.89
CA ILE A 556 -17.30 -11.85 -25.48
C ILE A 556 -18.00 -10.85 -24.55
N ALA A 557 -17.86 -9.54 -24.76
CA ALA A 557 -18.53 -8.53 -23.94
C ALA A 557 -20.07 -8.64 -23.98
N ARG A 558 -20.62 -9.04 -25.13
CA ARG A 558 -22.07 -9.30 -25.25
C ARG A 558 -22.47 -10.58 -24.50
N ILE A 559 -21.67 -11.64 -24.59
CA ILE A 559 -21.87 -12.85 -23.80
C ILE A 559 -21.80 -12.50 -22.31
N GLU A 560 -20.80 -11.74 -21.89
CA GLU A 560 -20.57 -11.34 -20.50
C GLU A 560 -21.76 -10.56 -19.92
N SER A 561 -22.36 -9.65 -20.70
CA SER A 561 -23.56 -8.90 -20.25
C SER A 561 -24.77 -9.77 -19.95
N LEU A 562 -24.85 -10.98 -20.53
CA LEU A 562 -25.98 -11.90 -20.41
C LEU A 562 -25.64 -13.17 -19.61
N HIS A 563 -24.36 -13.54 -19.57
CA HIS A 563 -23.82 -14.72 -18.89
C HIS A 563 -22.39 -14.42 -18.43
N PRO A 564 -22.24 -13.69 -17.31
CA PRO A 564 -20.94 -13.17 -16.85
C PRO A 564 -19.86 -14.24 -16.69
N THR A 565 -20.24 -15.43 -16.18
CA THR A 565 -19.31 -16.55 -15.97
C THR A 565 -18.75 -17.14 -17.27
N LEU A 566 -19.54 -17.17 -18.34
CA LEU A 566 -19.09 -17.61 -19.66
C LEU A 566 -18.26 -16.52 -20.34
N GLY A 567 -18.67 -15.26 -20.20
CA GLY A 567 -17.90 -14.12 -20.70
C GLY A 567 -16.49 -14.09 -20.12
N ALA A 568 -16.37 -14.24 -18.80
CA ALA A 568 -15.08 -14.31 -18.10
C ALA A 568 -14.23 -15.50 -18.57
N HIS A 569 -14.84 -16.69 -18.67
CA HIS A 569 -14.17 -17.89 -19.19
C HIS A 569 -13.56 -17.67 -20.58
N LEU A 570 -14.37 -17.15 -21.52
CA LEU A 570 -13.93 -16.92 -22.89
C LEU A 570 -12.89 -15.79 -22.98
N SER A 571 -13.00 -14.76 -22.15
CA SER A 571 -12.03 -13.67 -22.08
C SER A 571 -10.64 -14.16 -21.65
N ASN A 572 -10.60 -15.03 -20.63
CA ASN A 572 -9.35 -15.59 -20.10
C ASN A 572 -8.76 -16.65 -21.01
N SER A 573 -9.61 -17.46 -21.65
CA SER A 573 -9.17 -18.60 -22.44
C SER A 573 -8.85 -18.25 -23.90
N ILE A 574 -9.38 -17.15 -24.45
CA ILE A 574 -9.15 -16.76 -25.85
C ILE A 574 -8.08 -15.67 -25.96
N LYS A 575 -6.92 -16.04 -26.50
CA LYS A 575 -5.88 -15.07 -26.88
C LYS A 575 -6.15 -14.56 -28.29
N THR A 576 -6.07 -13.24 -28.48
CA THR A 576 -6.25 -12.58 -29.78
C THR A 576 -5.00 -11.81 -30.17
N GLY A 577 -4.59 -11.93 -31.43
CA GLY A 577 -3.37 -11.33 -31.96
C GLY A 577 -3.22 -11.64 -33.45
N THR A 578 -2.01 -11.60 -33.99
CA THR A 578 -1.74 -12.10 -35.36
C THR A 578 -2.14 -13.58 -35.48
N PHE A 579 -1.94 -14.32 -34.39
CA PHE A 579 -2.51 -15.65 -34.16
C PHE A 579 -3.49 -15.60 -32.98
N CYS A 580 -4.63 -16.27 -33.12
CA CYS A 580 -5.65 -16.43 -32.10
C CYS A 580 -5.71 -17.90 -31.66
N SER A 581 -5.97 -18.14 -30.37
CA SER A 581 -6.09 -19.49 -29.82
C SER A 581 -7.05 -19.52 -28.64
N TYR A 582 -7.67 -20.68 -28.40
CA TYR A 582 -8.43 -20.98 -27.19
C TYR A 582 -7.66 -22.00 -26.35
N SER A 583 -7.21 -21.58 -25.17
CA SER A 583 -6.42 -22.40 -24.25
C SER A 583 -6.99 -22.26 -22.84
N PRO A 584 -8.01 -23.06 -22.47
CA PRO A 584 -8.59 -23.02 -21.14
C PRO A 584 -7.67 -23.67 -20.10
N GLU A 585 -7.75 -23.21 -18.85
CA GLU A 585 -6.96 -23.72 -17.71
C GLU A 585 -7.35 -25.16 -17.32
N SER A 586 -8.59 -25.56 -17.61
CA SER A 586 -9.10 -26.93 -17.44
C SER A 586 -9.76 -27.41 -18.74
N ASP A 587 -9.68 -28.72 -19.01
CA ASP A 587 -10.29 -29.30 -20.22
C ASP A 587 -11.82 -29.29 -20.10
N ILE A 588 -12.45 -28.42 -20.90
CA ILE A 588 -13.92 -28.28 -20.95
C ILE A 588 -14.43 -29.02 -22.18
N SER A 589 -15.36 -29.96 -21.96
CA SER A 589 -16.09 -30.63 -23.03
C SER A 589 -17.23 -29.74 -23.53
N TRP A 590 -17.23 -29.43 -24.82
CA TRP A 590 -18.27 -28.65 -25.49
C TRP A 590 -19.04 -29.54 -26.46
N GLU A 591 -20.37 -29.55 -26.34
CA GLU A 591 -21.25 -30.09 -27.39
C GLU A 591 -21.47 -28.98 -28.43
N LEU A 592 -20.94 -29.21 -29.64
CA LEU A 592 -20.93 -28.26 -30.76
C LEU A 592 -21.83 -28.82 -31.86
N GLU A 593 -22.94 -28.14 -32.15
CA GLU A 593 -23.85 -28.45 -33.27
C GLU A 593 -24.07 -27.24 -34.18
#